data_AF-A0A1J1J8R7-F1
#
_entry.id   AF-A0A1J1J8R7-F1
#
_cell.length_a   1.000
_cell.length_b   1.000
_cell.length_c   1.000
_cell.angle_alpha   90.00
_cell.angle_beta   90.00
_cell.angle_gamma   90.00
#
_symmetry.space_group_name_H-M   'P 1'
#
loop_
_entity.id
_entity.type
_entity.pdbx_description
1 polymer ?
#
loop_
_entity_poly.entity_id
_entity_poly.type
_entity_poly.pdbx_seq_one_letter_code
_entity_poly.pdbx_strand_id
1 'polypeptide(L)'
;MNNLRTSLISRLKPYSKYIPQIDKHILRTMLKLCVEVLETKKYSKQAYDKEVLKLTSLHQKDGKEHDYAVYCTAIMILLETFLKFPKKSNENLADILKELKFQGDCVEDLTKVLITNQEHLYEQYKELKTTEPFTQLEHRIDISGVDRGQPPSVILSYEQDGIGKAVNLSLQEFHQLRYMVASALHELQDLERKKS
;
A
#
# COMPACT_ATOMS: atom_id res chain seq x y z
N MET A 1 13.60 -17.69 -8.82
CA MET A 1 12.90 -16.63 -9.58
C MET A 1 11.55 -16.40 -8.92
N ASN A 2 11.29 -15.21 -8.38
CA ASN A 2 9.97 -14.90 -7.82
C ASN A 2 9.01 -14.68 -8.99
N ASN A 3 7.99 -15.52 -9.12
CA ASN A 3 6.89 -15.29 -10.05
C ASN A 3 5.77 -14.48 -9.35
N LEU A 4 4.81 -13.99 -10.13
CA LEU A 4 3.69 -13.18 -9.64
C LEU A 4 2.97 -13.85 -8.47
N ARG A 5 2.69 -15.16 -8.59
CA ARG A 5 1.99 -15.97 -7.59
C ARG A 5 2.71 -15.98 -6.24
N THR A 6 3.98 -16.39 -6.21
CA THR A 6 4.75 -16.46 -4.95
C THR A 6 4.87 -15.08 -4.30
N SER A 7 5.01 -14.02 -5.11
CA SER A 7 5.13 -12.65 -4.62
C SER A 7 3.82 -12.15 -3.99
N LEU A 8 2.68 -12.39 -4.64
CA LEU A 8 1.37 -12.02 -4.10
C LEU A 8 1.04 -12.79 -2.83
N ILE A 9 1.20 -14.12 -2.85
CA ILE A 9 0.88 -14.98 -1.69
C ILE A 9 1.71 -14.59 -0.48
N SER A 10 3.02 -14.38 -0.65
CA SER A 10 3.90 -14.01 0.46
C SER A 10 3.57 -12.63 1.03
N ARG A 11 3.38 -11.60 0.18
CA ARG A 11 3.08 -10.23 0.63
C ARG A 11 1.67 -10.09 1.23
N LEU A 12 0.70 -10.87 0.75
CA LEU A 12 -0.68 -10.82 1.24
C LEU A 12 -0.97 -11.81 2.39
N LYS A 13 -0.03 -12.69 2.73
CA LYS A 13 -0.18 -13.64 3.85
C LYS A 13 -0.62 -12.99 5.17
N PRO A 14 -0.07 -11.83 5.60
CA PRO A 14 -0.51 -11.15 6.83
C PRO A 14 -1.99 -10.70 6.78
N TYR A 15 -2.54 -10.55 5.57
CA TYR A 15 -3.88 -10.05 5.30
C TYR A 15 -4.90 -11.16 5.04
N SER A 16 -4.48 -12.43 5.09
CA SER A 16 -5.29 -13.60 4.73
C SER A 16 -6.61 -13.74 5.51
N LYS A 17 -6.70 -13.23 6.73
CA LYS A 17 -7.95 -13.21 7.52
C LYS A 17 -8.92 -12.10 7.11
N TYR A 18 -8.43 -11.07 6.43
CA TYR A 18 -9.18 -9.88 6.02
C TYR A 18 -9.69 -9.98 4.58
N ILE A 19 -8.90 -10.58 3.67
CA ILE A 19 -9.25 -10.71 2.26
C ILE A 19 -10.65 -11.33 2.01
N PRO A 20 -11.08 -12.39 2.71
CA PRO A 20 -12.41 -12.97 2.52
C PRO A 20 -13.57 -12.04 2.90
N GLN A 21 -13.31 -11.01 3.70
CA GLN A 21 -14.29 -10.04 4.17
C GLN A 21 -14.51 -8.90 3.17
N ILE A 22 -13.65 -8.79 2.15
CA ILE A 22 -13.77 -7.81 1.08
C ILE A 22 -14.87 -8.28 0.13
N ASP A 23 -16.03 -7.65 0.22
CA ASP A 23 -17.06 -7.75 -0.81
C ASP A 23 -16.82 -6.79 -1.97
N LYS A 24 -17.69 -6.88 -2.97
CA LYS A 24 -17.60 -6.11 -4.22
C LYS A 24 -17.65 -4.59 -4.02
N HIS A 25 -18.42 -4.08 -3.06
CA HIS A 25 -18.52 -2.65 -2.79
C HIS A 25 -17.24 -2.14 -2.13
N ILE A 26 -16.75 -2.87 -1.13
CA ILE A 26 -15.48 -2.55 -0.47
C ILE A 26 -14.36 -2.58 -1.50
N LEU A 27 -14.28 -3.65 -2.31
CA LEU A 27 -13.27 -3.81 -3.34
C LEU A 27 -13.23 -2.61 -4.29
N ARG A 28 -14.37 -2.26 -4.90
CA ARG A 28 -14.45 -1.19 -5.90
C ARG A 28 -14.04 0.15 -5.32
N THR A 29 -14.52 0.46 -4.13
CA THR A 29 -14.19 1.72 -3.44
C THR A 29 -12.70 1.81 -3.13
N MET A 30 -12.13 0.75 -2.55
CA MET A 30 -10.71 0.73 -2.20
C MET A 30 -9.81 0.72 -3.44
N LEU A 31 -10.19 -0.03 -4.48
CA LEU A 31 -9.47 -0.06 -5.75
C LEU A 31 -9.48 1.32 -6.42
N LYS A 32 -10.62 2.02 -6.41
CA LYS A 32 -10.72 3.39 -6.93
C LYS A 32 -9.77 4.33 -6.18
N LEU A 33 -9.77 4.30 -4.84
CA LEU A 33 -8.86 5.11 -4.04
C LEU A 33 -7.39 4.79 -4.33
N CYS A 34 -7.04 3.51 -4.49
CA CYS A 34 -5.67 3.11 -4.83
C CYS A 34 -5.26 3.60 -6.22
N VAL A 35 -6.15 3.49 -7.22
CA VAL A 35 -5.90 4.00 -8.58
C VAL A 35 -5.78 5.52 -8.60
N GLU A 36 -6.62 6.24 -7.86
CA GLU A 36 -6.52 7.70 -7.73
C GLU A 36 -5.16 8.13 -7.16
N VAL A 37 -4.64 7.39 -6.17
CA VAL A 37 -3.29 7.64 -5.62
C VAL A 37 -2.21 7.39 -6.68
N LEU A 38 -2.32 6.34 -7.49
CA LEU A 38 -1.37 6.10 -8.58
C LEU A 38 -1.40 7.22 -9.63
N GLU A 39 -2.60 7.67 -10.03
CA GLU A 39 -2.78 8.67 -11.09
C GLU A 39 -2.41 10.08 -10.63
N THR A 40 -2.81 10.47 -9.42
CA THR A 40 -2.61 11.84 -8.91
C THR A 40 -1.31 12.01 -8.13
N LYS A 41 -0.64 10.90 -7.79
CA LYS A 41 0.55 10.85 -6.92
C LYS A 41 0.31 11.48 -5.54
N LYS A 42 -0.96 11.62 -5.13
CA LYS A 42 -1.38 12.29 -3.90
C LYS A 42 -2.40 11.45 -3.16
N TYR A 43 -2.24 11.36 -1.84
CA TYR A 43 -3.23 10.79 -0.95
C TYR A 43 -4.12 11.91 -0.38
N SER A 44 -5.43 11.76 -0.49
CA SER A 44 -6.41 12.66 0.14
C SER A 44 -7.10 11.95 1.29
N LYS A 45 -6.72 12.32 2.52
CA LYS A 45 -7.37 11.82 3.74
C LYS A 45 -8.88 12.11 3.73
N GLN A 46 -9.27 13.30 3.29
CA GLN A 46 -10.68 13.69 3.22
C GLN A 46 -11.48 12.81 2.24
N ALA A 47 -10.91 12.47 1.08
CA ALA A 47 -11.55 11.57 0.12
C ALA A 47 -11.68 10.16 0.70
N TYR A 48 -10.62 9.66 1.34
CA TYR A 48 -10.62 8.37 2.03
C TYR A 48 -11.71 8.31 3.12
N ASP A 49 -11.71 9.26 4.06
CA ASP A 49 -12.66 9.31 5.18
C ASP A 49 -14.12 9.37 4.69
N LYS A 50 -14.37 10.12 3.60
CA LYS A 50 -15.69 10.21 2.97
C LYS A 50 -16.17 8.87 2.43
N GLU A 51 -15.31 8.13 1.75
CA GLU A 51 -15.68 6.82 1.18
C GLU A 51 -15.81 5.74 2.27
N VAL A 52 -14.96 5.78 3.30
CA VAL A 52 -15.07 4.90 4.47
C VAL A 52 -16.38 5.13 5.21
N LEU A 53 -16.83 6.38 5.39
CA LEU A 53 -18.10 6.68 6.05
C LEU A 53 -19.30 6.12 5.28
N LYS A 54 -19.27 6.18 3.95
CA LYS A 54 -20.30 5.55 3.10
C LYS A 54 -20.31 4.04 3.24
N LEU A 55 -19.13 3.41 3.19
CA LEU A 55 -19.01 1.96 3.36
C LEU A 55 -19.47 1.51 4.75
N THR A 56 -19.12 2.26 5.79
CA THR A 56 -19.55 1.99 7.17
C THR A 56 -21.06 2.03 7.29
N SER A 57 -21.69 3.03 6.67
CA SER A 57 -23.16 3.16 6.64
C SER A 57 -23.82 1.99 5.88
N LEU A 58 -23.21 1.54 4.77
CA LEU A 58 -23.71 0.43 3.97
C LEU A 58 -23.63 -0.91 4.72
N HIS A 59 -22.56 -1.12 5.48
CA HIS A 59 -22.27 -2.37 6.20
C HIS A 59 -22.76 -2.37 7.66
N GLN A 60 -23.35 -1.28 8.14
CA GLN A 60 -23.79 -1.15 9.53
C GLN A 60 -24.66 -2.32 10.04
N LYS A 61 -25.40 -3.00 9.16
CA LYS A 61 -26.34 -4.08 9.49
C LYS A 61 -25.75 -5.49 9.43
N ASP A 62 -24.53 -5.67 8.93
CA ASP A 62 -23.94 -7.00 8.79
C ASP A 62 -23.31 -7.55 10.09
N GLY A 63 -23.17 -6.69 11.10
CA GLY A 63 -22.61 -7.05 12.41
C GLY A 63 -21.13 -7.40 12.36
N LYS A 64 -20.42 -7.09 11.28
CA LYS A 64 -19.00 -7.38 11.09
C LYS A 64 -18.17 -6.14 11.38
N GLU A 65 -17.01 -6.35 11.99
CA GLU A 65 -16.01 -5.31 12.14
C GLU A 65 -15.20 -5.21 10.84
N HIS A 66 -15.25 -4.04 10.20
CA HIS A 66 -14.55 -3.78 8.94
C HIS A 66 -13.32 -2.91 9.17
N ASP A 67 -12.14 -3.45 8.85
CA ASP A 67 -10.90 -2.70 8.86
C ASP A 67 -10.56 -2.18 7.46
N TYR A 68 -11.16 -1.03 7.11
CA TYR A 68 -11.01 -0.42 5.80
C TYR A 68 -9.58 0.04 5.49
N ALA A 69 -8.76 0.31 6.51
CA ALA A 69 -7.36 0.67 6.31
C ALA A 69 -6.60 -0.56 5.82
N VAL A 70 -6.79 -1.70 6.50
CA VAL A 70 -6.19 -2.98 6.12
C VAL A 70 -6.65 -3.45 4.74
N TYR A 71 -7.93 -3.25 4.37
CA TYR A 71 -8.41 -3.56 3.02
C TYR A 71 -7.72 -2.72 1.94
N CYS A 72 -7.59 -1.41 2.17
CA CYS A 72 -6.90 -0.51 1.27
C CYS A 72 -5.43 -0.92 1.08
N THR A 73 -4.73 -1.23 2.17
CA THR A 73 -3.34 -1.72 2.14
C THR A 73 -3.21 -3.01 1.34
N ALA A 74 -4.09 -3.99 1.56
CA ALA A 74 -4.07 -5.26 0.82
C ALA A 74 -4.27 -5.04 -0.69
N ILE A 75 -5.20 -4.18 -1.07
CA ILE A 75 -5.48 -3.86 -2.48
C ILE A 75 -4.32 -3.10 -3.13
N MET A 76 -3.69 -2.16 -2.42
CA MET A 76 -2.50 -1.47 -2.89
C MET A 76 -1.33 -2.43 -3.11
N ILE A 77 -1.06 -3.34 -2.15
CA ILE A 77 -0.02 -4.37 -2.28
C ILE A 77 -0.28 -5.25 -3.51
N LEU A 78 -1.54 -5.65 -3.73
CA LEU A 78 -1.94 -6.45 -4.88
C LEU A 78 -1.63 -5.70 -6.18
N LEU A 79 -2.08 -4.44 -6.27
CA LEU A 79 -1.89 -3.59 -7.45
C LEU A 79 -0.40 -3.38 -7.76
N GLU A 80 0.40 -2.95 -6.78
CA GLU A 80 1.84 -2.80 -6.95
C GLU A 80 2.54 -4.09 -7.36
N THR A 81 2.15 -5.21 -6.75
CA THR A 81 2.79 -6.50 -7.06
C THR A 81 2.45 -6.90 -8.49
N PHE A 82 1.17 -6.80 -8.88
CA PHE A 82 0.72 -7.09 -10.23
C PHE A 82 1.46 -6.25 -11.28
N LEU A 83 1.60 -4.95 -11.06
CA LEU A 83 2.24 -4.03 -12.00
C LEU A 83 3.77 -4.22 -12.10
N LYS A 84 4.41 -4.94 -11.16
CA LYS A 84 5.84 -5.30 -11.26
C LYS A 84 6.10 -6.44 -12.26
N PHE A 85 5.08 -7.20 -12.67
CA PHE A 85 5.24 -8.36 -13.54
C PHE A 85 4.73 -8.10 -14.97
N PRO A 86 5.41 -8.64 -15.99
CA PRO A 86 5.02 -8.44 -17.39
C PRO A 86 3.72 -9.20 -17.74
N LYS A 87 2.99 -8.70 -18.75
CA LYS A 87 1.69 -9.21 -19.26
C LYS A 87 1.57 -10.74 -19.33
N LYS A 88 2.61 -11.45 -19.79
CA LYS A 88 2.60 -12.93 -19.91
C LYS A 88 2.50 -13.66 -18.56
N SER A 89 2.77 -13.00 -17.44
CA SER A 89 2.67 -13.59 -16.09
C SER A 89 1.23 -13.56 -15.54
N ASN A 90 0.28 -12.97 -16.27
CA ASN A 90 -1.06 -12.66 -15.78
C ASN A 90 -2.13 -13.70 -16.15
N GLU A 91 -1.76 -14.72 -16.93
CA GLU A 91 -2.68 -15.77 -17.40
C GLU A 91 -3.37 -16.53 -16.26
N ASN A 92 -2.79 -16.50 -15.05
CA ASN A 92 -3.32 -17.17 -13.86
C ASN A 92 -3.82 -16.20 -12.76
N LEU A 93 -4.02 -14.92 -13.06
CA LEU A 93 -4.40 -13.93 -12.03
C LEU A 93 -5.66 -14.36 -11.27
N ALA A 94 -6.71 -14.79 -11.97
CA ALA A 94 -7.96 -15.23 -11.35
C ALA A 94 -7.74 -16.38 -10.36
N ASP A 95 -6.89 -17.36 -10.69
CA ASP A 95 -6.61 -18.49 -9.82
C ASP A 95 -5.78 -18.09 -8.59
N ILE A 96 -4.87 -17.13 -8.74
CA ILE A 96 -4.12 -16.56 -7.62
C ILE A 96 -5.08 -15.83 -6.66
N LEU A 97 -6.04 -15.05 -7.18
CA LEU A 97 -7.03 -14.35 -6.36
C LEU A 97 -7.96 -15.34 -5.64
N LYS A 98 -8.35 -16.45 -6.28
CA LYS A 98 -9.11 -17.53 -5.63
C LYS A 98 -8.31 -18.18 -4.51
N GLU A 99 -7.01 -18.45 -4.70
CA GLU A 99 -6.13 -18.98 -3.65
C GLU A 99 -6.01 -18.03 -2.46
N LEU A 100 -5.97 -16.72 -2.72
CA LEU A 100 -6.01 -15.67 -1.69
C LEU A 100 -7.38 -15.52 -1.01
N LYS A 101 -8.39 -16.29 -1.43
CA LYS A 101 -9.76 -16.31 -0.90
C LYS A 101 -10.54 -15.02 -1.13
N PHE A 102 -10.31 -14.33 -2.25
CA PHE A 102 -11.24 -13.29 -2.69
C PHE A 102 -12.59 -13.91 -3.07
N GLN A 103 -13.68 -13.17 -2.84
CA GLN A 103 -15.02 -13.59 -3.24
C GLN A 103 -15.13 -13.69 -4.78
N GLY A 104 -15.97 -14.58 -5.31
CA GLY A 104 -16.07 -14.83 -6.75
C GLY A 104 -16.30 -13.57 -7.59
N ASP A 105 -17.29 -12.77 -7.21
CA ASP A 105 -17.59 -11.48 -7.83
C ASP A 105 -16.42 -10.50 -7.79
N CYS A 106 -15.60 -10.56 -6.74
CA CYS A 106 -14.41 -9.74 -6.58
C CYS A 106 -13.29 -10.20 -7.52
N VAL A 107 -13.12 -11.52 -7.68
CA VAL A 107 -12.12 -12.11 -8.58
C VAL A 107 -12.38 -11.68 -10.01
N GLU A 108 -13.63 -11.77 -10.48
CA GLU A 108 -14.00 -11.38 -11.84
C GLU A 108 -13.76 -9.88 -12.08
N ASP A 109 -14.22 -9.04 -11.16
CA ASP A 109 -14.12 -7.58 -11.27
C ASP A 109 -12.65 -7.12 -11.23
N LEU A 110 -11.84 -7.62 -10.28
CA LEU A 110 -10.40 -7.33 -10.19
C LEU A 110 -9.67 -7.78 -11.45
N THR A 111 -9.89 -9.01 -11.89
CA THR A 111 -9.19 -9.57 -13.06
C THR A 111 -9.48 -8.73 -14.29
N LYS A 112 -10.74 -8.35 -14.50
CA LYS A 112 -11.16 -7.48 -15.60
C LYS A 112 -10.50 -6.10 -15.51
N VAL A 113 -10.61 -5.41 -14.37
CA VAL A 113 -10.08 -4.06 -14.21
C VAL A 113 -8.56 -4.03 -14.40
N LEU A 114 -7.84 -4.97 -13.79
CA LEU A 114 -6.38 -5.01 -13.82
C LEU A 114 -5.84 -5.36 -15.20
N ILE A 115 -6.45 -6.33 -15.91
CA ILE A 115 -6.01 -6.71 -17.25
C ILE A 115 -6.35 -5.63 -18.27
N THR A 116 -7.59 -5.09 -18.24
CA THR A 116 -8.03 -4.06 -19.19
C THR A 116 -7.20 -2.78 -19.08
N ASN A 117 -6.87 -2.36 -17.86
CA ASN A 117 -6.17 -1.09 -17.63
C ASN A 117 -4.67 -1.26 -17.37
N GLN A 118 -4.10 -2.46 -17.62
CA GLN A 118 -2.73 -2.78 -17.19
C GLN A 118 -1.69 -1.79 -17.72
N GLU A 119 -1.74 -1.43 -19.00
CA GLU A 119 -0.75 -0.53 -19.61
C GLU A 119 -0.81 0.86 -18.99
N HIS A 120 -2.02 1.43 -18.90
CA HIS A 120 -2.24 2.72 -18.26
C HIS A 120 -1.75 2.72 -16.80
N LEU A 121 -2.19 1.75 -16.01
CA LEU A 121 -1.80 1.62 -14.60
C LEU A 121 -0.28 1.40 -14.44
N TYR A 122 0.35 0.68 -15.37
CA TYR A 122 1.80 0.46 -15.35
C TYR A 122 2.58 1.74 -15.59
N GLU A 123 2.18 2.57 -16.56
CA GLU A 123 2.82 3.86 -16.79
C GLU A 123 2.69 4.78 -15.57
N GLN A 124 1.49 4.88 -14.98
CA GLN A 124 1.29 5.66 -13.75
C GLN A 124 2.16 5.15 -12.59
N TYR A 125 2.23 3.83 -12.41
CA TYR A 125 3.07 3.22 -11.39
C TYR A 125 4.58 3.43 -11.62
N LYS A 126 5.03 3.38 -12.88
CA LYS A 126 6.42 3.66 -13.24
C LYS A 126 6.78 5.10 -12.92
N GLU A 127 5.91 6.05 -13.29
CA GLU A 127 6.10 7.47 -12.98
C GLU A 127 6.11 7.77 -11.48
N LEU A 128 5.27 7.07 -10.70
CA LEU A 128 5.26 7.17 -9.24
C LEU A 128 6.60 6.72 -8.63
N LYS A 129 7.20 5.67 -9.19
CA LYS A 129 8.50 5.13 -8.76
C LYS A 129 9.71 5.92 -9.23
N THR A 130 9.58 6.66 -10.32
CA THR A 130 10.57 7.66 -10.74
C THR A 130 10.36 8.99 -10.02
N THR A 131 9.81 8.96 -8.79
CA THR A 131 9.93 10.10 -7.87
C THR A 131 11.39 10.50 -7.85
N GLU A 132 11.66 11.77 -8.09
CA GLU A 132 13.02 12.30 -8.06
C GLU A 132 13.70 11.83 -6.77
N PRO A 133 14.97 11.41 -6.83
CA PRO A 133 15.70 11.07 -5.61
C PRO A 133 15.53 12.24 -4.63
N PHE A 134 15.29 11.95 -3.35
CA PHE A 134 15.32 12.97 -2.32
C PHE A 134 16.62 13.75 -2.48
N THR A 135 16.53 14.96 -3.03
CA THR A 135 17.68 15.77 -3.41
C THR A 135 18.43 16.22 -2.16
N GLN A 136 17.70 16.44 -1.06
CA GLN A 136 18.22 16.66 0.28
C GLN A 136 17.30 16.06 1.35
N LEU A 137 17.80 15.04 2.07
CA LEU A 137 17.23 14.60 3.34
C LEU A 137 17.99 15.28 4.48
N GLU A 138 17.68 16.55 4.77
CA GLU A 138 18.13 17.20 6.00
C GLU A 138 17.30 16.70 7.19
N HIS A 139 17.77 15.61 7.78
CA HIS A 139 17.09 14.94 8.88
C HIS A 139 17.50 15.59 10.21
N ARG A 140 16.58 16.35 10.81
CA ARG A 140 16.67 16.73 12.21
C ARG A 140 15.63 15.92 12.99
N ILE A 141 16.10 14.98 13.81
CA ILE A 141 15.27 14.25 14.77
C ILE A 141 15.28 15.07 16.06
N ASP A 142 14.23 15.87 16.27
CA ASP A 142 13.98 16.47 17.57
C ASP A 142 13.22 15.48 18.45
N ILE A 143 13.85 15.01 19.52
CA ILE A 143 13.21 14.20 20.57
C ILE A 143 12.80 15.16 21.68
N SER A 144 11.54 15.57 21.70
CA SER A 144 10.97 16.38 22.78
C SER A 144 10.27 15.48 23.81
N GLY A 145 10.24 15.89 25.09
CA GLY A 145 9.43 15.23 26.13
C GLY A 145 10.18 14.49 27.25
N VAL A 146 11.51 14.38 27.21
CA VAL A 146 12.28 13.65 28.23
C VAL A 146 12.16 14.29 29.64
N ASP A 147 11.82 15.58 29.73
CA ASP A 147 11.88 16.36 30.97
C ASP A 147 10.55 17.02 31.42
N ARG A 148 9.43 16.83 30.72
CA ARG A 148 8.17 17.59 31.00
C ARG A 148 6.86 16.80 31.00
N GLY A 149 6.90 15.48 31.20
CA GLY A 149 5.68 14.66 31.31
C GLY A 149 4.85 14.55 30.01
N GLN A 150 5.39 15.00 28.87
CA GLN A 150 4.83 14.74 27.55
C GLN A 150 5.46 13.47 26.97
N PRO A 151 4.70 12.61 26.29
CA PRO A 151 5.25 11.42 25.66
C PRO A 151 6.26 11.83 24.58
N PRO A 152 7.37 11.09 24.43
CA PRO A 152 8.39 11.40 23.45
C PRO A 152 7.82 11.38 22.03
N SER A 153 8.06 12.46 21.29
CA SER A 153 7.65 12.58 19.89
C SER A 153 8.87 12.82 19.01
N VAL A 154 8.86 12.25 17.81
CA VAL A 154 9.96 12.36 16.84
C VAL A 154 9.49 13.22 15.67
N ILE A 155 10.14 14.36 15.45
CA ILE A 155 9.89 15.17 14.26
C ILE A 155 10.85 14.71 13.17
N LEU A 156 10.32 14.36 12.00
CA LEU A 156 11.09 14.05 10.79
C LEU A 156 10.89 15.20 9.79
N SER A 157 11.96 15.98 9.58
CA SER A 157 12.01 17.00 8.54
C SER A 157 12.65 16.45 7.27
N TYR A 158 12.13 16.82 6.11
CA TYR A 158 12.67 16.45 4.81
C TYR A 158 12.34 17.52 3.76
N GLU A 159 13.20 17.67 2.75
CA GLU A 159 12.93 18.53 1.60
C GLU A 159 12.45 17.68 0.43
N GLN A 160 11.38 18.13 -0.23
CA GLN A 160 10.89 17.53 -1.46
C GLN A 160 10.51 18.66 -2.41
N ASP A 161 11.10 18.68 -3.60
CA ASP A 161 10.86 19.69 -4.65
C ASP A 161 11.18 21.14 -4.19
N GLY A 162 12.22 21.32 -3.35
CA GLY A 162 12.54 22.65 -2.78
C GLY A 162 11.64 23.06 -1.62
N ILE A 163 10.69 22.21 -1.21
CA ILE A 163 9.72 22.49 -0.14
C ILE A 163 10.08 21.66 1.09
N GLY A 164 10.45 22.34 2.17
CA GLY A 164 10.64 21.74 3.49
C GLY A 164 9.30 21.24 4.07
N LYS A 165 9.24 19.96 4.41
CA LYS A 165 8.12 19.30 5.07
C LYS A 165 8.58 18.73 6.41
N ALA A 166 7.68 18.68 7.38
CA ALA A 166 7.93 18.06 8.68
C ALA A 166 6.76 17.18 9.07
N VAL A 167 7.05 15.97 9.56
CA VAL A 167 6.05 15.02 10.06
C VAL A 167 6.37 14.71 11.51
N ASN A 168 5.36 14.81 12.38
CA ASN A 168 5.48 14.40 13.77
C ASN A 168 5.06 12.93 13.90
N LEU A 169 5.98 12.09 14.38
CA LEU A 169 5.80 10.67 14.56
C LEU A 169 5.69 10.37 16.06
N SER A 170 4.70 9.56 16.41
CA SER A 170 4.71 8.86 17.69
C SER A 170 5.90 7.90 17.78
N LEU A 171 6.26 7.51 19.00
CA LEU A 171 7.33 6.53 19.22
C LEU A 171 7.06 5.19 18.51
N GLN A 172 5.79 4.78 18.45
CA GLN A 172 5.39 3.55 17.75
C GLN A 172 5.60 3.66 16.24
N GLU A 173 5.16 4.76 15.62
CA GLU A 173 5.37 5.03 14.19
C GLU A 173 6.86 5.13 13.86
N PHE A 174 7.65 5.73 14.74
CA PHE A 174 9.11 5.78 14.58
C PHE A 174 9.75 4.39 14.63
N HIS A 175 9.31 3.51 15.55
CA HIS A 175 9.78 2.13 15.57
C HIS A 175 9.40 1.34 14.33
N GLN A 176 8.19 1.55 13.79
CA GLN A 176 7.77 0.96 12.52
C GLN A 176 8.64 1.45 11.36
N LEU A 177 8.88 2.77 11.27
CA LEU A 177 9.76 3.35 10.26
C LEU A 177 11.17 2.74 10.32
N ARG A 178 11.76 2.64 11.53
CA ARG A 178 13.06 2.00 11.74
C ARG A 178 13.10 0.56 11.24
N TYR A 179 12.06 -0.22 11.53
CA TYR A 179 11.95 -1.60 11.05
C TYR A 179 11.84 -1.65 9.51
N MET A 180 11.02 -0.79 8.91
CA MET A 180 10.85 -0.73 7.46
C MET A 180 12.17 -0.40 6.74
N VAL A 181 12.91 0.59 7.24
CA VAL A 181 14.23 0.96 6.70
C VAL A 181 15.22 -0.21 6.83
N ALA A 182 15.28 -0.87 7.99
CA ALA A 182 16.15 -2.02 8.19
C ALA A 182 15.81 -3.18 7.25
N SER A 183 14.52 -3.47 7.05
CA SER A 183 14.06 -4.51 6.12
C SER A 183 14.42 -4.18 4.68
N ALA A 184 14.24 -2.92 4.25
CA ALA A 184 14.60 -2.49 2.91
C ALA A 184 16.11 -2.57 2.65
N LEU A 185 16.94 -2.19 3.63
CA LEU A 185 18.39 -2.34 3.57
C LEU A 185 18.81 -3.81 3.46
N HIS A 186 18.14 -4.69 4.20
CA HIS A 186 18.41 -6.13 4.11
C HIS A 186 18.05 -6.69 2.73
N GLU A 187 16.91 -6.32 2.17
CA GLU A 187 16.51 -6.71 0.80
C GLU A 187 17.50 -6.19 -0.26
N LEU A 188 17.98 -4.95 -0.11
CA LEU A 188 19.01 -4.38 -1.00
C LEU A 188 20.30 -5.19 -0.95
N GLN A 189 20.79 -5.53 0.24
CA GLN A 189 21.99 -6.36 0.40
C GLN A 189 21.82 -7.75 -0.24
N ASP A 190 20.65 -8.36 -0.10
CA ASP A 190 20.35 -9.64 -0.74
C ASP A 190 20.32 -9.56 -2.26
N LEU A 191 19.87 -8.43 -2.82
CA LEU A 191 19.88 -8.18 -4.26
C LEU A 191 21.31 -7.94 -4.78
N GLU A 192 22.14 -7.20 -4.05
CA GLU A 192 23.55 -6.98 -4.39
C GLU A 192 24.34 -8.29 -4.38
N ARG A 193 24.14 -9.13 -3.36
CA ARG A 193 24.76 -10.46 -3.25
C ARG A 193 24.37 -11.42 -4.38
N LYS A 194 23.19 -11.27 -4.96
CA LYS A 194 22.73 -12.10 -6.10
C LYS A 194 23.27 -11.63 -7.45
N LYS A 195 23.80 -10.40 -7.52
CA LYS A 195 24.39 -9.81 -8.73
C LYS A 195 25.92 -9.89 -8.77
N SER A 196 26.56 -10.25 -7.65
CA SER A 196 28.00 -10.56 -7.55
C SER A 196 28.23 -12.05 -7.71
#